data_AF-A0A2P6WIX4-F1
#
_entry.id   AF-A0A2P6WIX4-F1
#
_cell.length_a   1.000
_cell.length_b   1.000
_cell.length_c   1.000
_cell.angle_alpha   90.00
_cell.angle_beta   90.00
_cell.angle_gamma   90.00
#
_symmetry.space_group_name_H-M   'P 1'
#
loop_
_entity.id
_entity.type
_entity.pdbx_description
1 polymer ?
#
loop_
_entity_poly.entity_id
_entity_poly.type
_entity_poly.pdbx_seq_one_letter_code
_entity_poly.pdbx_strand_id
1 'polypeptide(L)'
;MASAGTAQMERKSTGQAQRASSRSKSKVESLAKIFARRDAAVKRGEFDLLGRIYLVRTERGDIDFGKDGPFLAKLDPGGELALMNEWKGFPDIVTATHELCPDCQAKCLSCDGEGHRLCMGLNCGGAGRMILGYEQCPAPGCARETGKANRGCEQCEGSGKVVGQTAECPSCKGTKKQSCPLCRGTGRMSTGRKDGAPSDSNAPYCASCNGIGRKLEREPQAWNDYVLGTMEGFTVLGPIHEILLRADVCRDAKQSIELASILPDADGNLGALLVKKPETTGQPWYWLGGELGNLTRL
;
A
#
# COMPACT_ATOMS: atom_id res chain seq x y z
N MET A 1 -88.16 42.86 0.86
CA MET A 1 -87.89 42.12 -0.38
C MET A 1 -87.86 40.65 0.04
N ALA A 2 -88.96 39.92 -0.16
CA ALA A 2 -89.18 39.05 -1.33
C ALA A 2 -88.02 38.06 -1.52
N SER A 3 -88.17 36.76 -1.69
CA SER A 3 -89.26 35.79 -1.69
C SER A 3 -88.57 34.44 -1.91
N ALA A 4 -89.19 33.36 -1.42
CA ALA A 4 -89.24 32.02 -2.03
C ALA A 4 -87.96 31.22 -2.33
N GLY A 5 -88.08 29.90 -2.17
CA GLY A 5 -87.36 28.95 -3.04
C GLY A 5 -86.78 27.72 -2.37
N THR A 6 -87.64 26.75 -2.05
CA THR A 6 -87.29 25.32 -1.91
C THR A 6 -86.66 24.77 -3.20
N ALA A 7 -85.63 23.91 -3.09
CA ALA A 7 -85.39 22.82 -4.05
C ALA A 7 -84.41 21.75 -3.51
N GLN A 8 -84.90 20.53 -3.38
CA GLN A 8 -84.13 19.27 -3.45
C GLN A 8 -83.69 18.98 -4.88
N MET A 9 -82.53 18.34 -5.07
CA MET A 9 -82.23 17.37 -6.15
C MET A 9 -80.87 16.70 -5.80
N GLU A 10 -80.83 15.44 -5.39
CA GLU A 10 -80.66 14.24 -6.24
C GLU A 10 -79.48 14.28 -7.24
N ARG A 11 -78.46 13.42 -7.05
CA ARG A 11 -78.08 12.30 -7.99
C ARG A 11 -76.67 11.73 -7.75
N LYS A 12 -76.66 10.40 -7.63
CA LYS A 12 -75.77 9.36 -8.24
C LYS A 12 -74.22 9.54 -8.12
N SER A 13 -73.51 8.64 -7.43
CA SER A 13 -73.17 7.24 -7.80
C SER A 13 -72.29 7.11 -9.06
N THR A 14 -71.01 6.76 -8.85
CA THR A 14 -70.12 5.78 -9.54
C THR A 14 -68.69 6.33 -9.44
N GLY A 15 -67.69 5.67 -8.87
CA GLY A 15 -67.33 4.27 -9.06
C GLY A 15 -66.33 4.16 -10.21
N GLN A 16 -65.06 3.93 -9.88
CA GLN A 16 -63.93 3.42 -10.68
C GLN A 16 -62.63 4.09 -10.17
N ALA A 17 -61.48 3.47 -10.09
CA ALA A 17 -61.07 2.07 -10.16
C ALA A 17 -59.59 2.06 -9.74
N GLN A 18 -59.18 0.92 -9.21
CA GLN A 18 -57.80 0.47 -9.05
C GLN A 18 -56.84 1.00 -10.12
N ARG A 19 -55.70 1.54 -9.69
CA ARG A 19 -54.44 1.28 -10.36
C ARG A 19 -53.48 0.68 -9.35
N ALA A 20 -53.51 -0.65 -9.30
CA ALA A 20 -52.38 -1.45 -8.92
C ALA A 20 -51.16 -0.96 -9.73
N SER A 21 -50.18 -0.40 -9.02
CA SER A 21 -48.86 -0.16 -9.59
C SER A 21 -48.24 -1.53 -9.82
N SER A 22 -48.42 -2.05 -11.04
CA SER A 22 -47.65 -3.15 -11.56
C SER A 22 -46.20 -2.68 -11.63
N ARG A 23 -45.40 -2.95 -10.58
CA ARG A 23 -43.95 -3.04 -10.72
C ARG A 23 -43.70 -4.04 -11.85
N SER A 24 -43.30 -3.54 -13.01
CA SER A 24 -42.77 -4.37 -14.08
C SER A 24 -41.63 -5.17 -13.45
N LYS A 25 -41.76 -6.49 -13.44
CA LYS A 25 -40.62 -7.38 -13.23
C LYS A 25 -39.69 -7.09 -14.41
N SER A 26 -38.72 -6.19 -14.23
CA SER A 26 -37.62 -6.04 -15.18
C SER A 26 -37.05 -7.44 -15.37
N LYS A 27 -37.04 -7.91 -16.62
CA LYS A 27 -36.40 -9.19 -16.95
C LYS A 27 -34.92 -9.00 -16.59
N VAL A 28 -34.47 -9.67 -15.54
CA VAL A 28 -33.05 -9.76 -15.21
C VAL A 28 -32.34 -10.30 -16.47
N GLU A 29 -31.46 -9.48 -17.03
CA GLU A 29 -30.69 -9.84 -18.22
C GLU A 29 -29.65 -10.90 -17.84
N SER A 30 -29.55 -11.98 -18.61
CA SER A 30 -28.55 -13.04 -18.37
C SER A 30 -27.12 -12.50 -18.54
N LEU A 31 -26.16 -12.97 -17.75
CA LEU A 31 -24.76 -12.51 -17.82
C LEU A 31 -24.17 -12.66 -19.22
N ALA A 32 -24.51 -13.75 -19.94
CA ALA A 32 -24.04 -13.98 -21.29
C ALA A 32 -24.39 -12.84 -22.26
N LYS A 33 -25.57 -12.21 -22.10
CA LYS A 33 -25.98 -11.07 -22.93
C LYS A 33 -25.25 -9.79 -22.54
N ILE A 34 -25.09 -9.56 -21.23
CA ILE A 34 -24.32 -8.42 -20.71
C ILE A 34 -22.89 -8.48 -21.24
N PHE A 35 -22.21 -9.63 -21.12
CA PHE A 35 -20.84 -9.79 -21.62
C PHE A 35 -20.74 -9.66 -23.13
N ALA A 36 -21.67 -10.24 -23.90
CA ALA A 36 -21.68 -10.08 -25.35
C ALA A 36 -21.83 -8.61 -25.79
N ARG A 37 -22.66 -7.82 -25.10
CA ARG A 37 -22.81 -6.38 -25.35
C ARG A 37 -21.50 -5.63 -25.08
N ARG A 38 -20.84 -5.94 -23.97
CA ARG A 38 -19.56 -5.32 -23.58
C ARG A 38 -18.44 -5.67 -24.53
N ASP A 39 -18.29 -6.94 -24.88
CA ASP A 39 -17.30 -7.40 -25.85
C ASP A 39 -17.49 -6.70 -27.20
N ALA A 40 -18.75 -6.46 -27.60
CA ALA A 40 -19.07 -5.72 -28.81
C ALA A 40 -18.69 -4.23 -28.70
N ALA A 41 -18.94 -3.57 -27.56
CA ALA A 41 -18.53 -2.18 -27.33
C ALA A 41 -17.00 -2.03 -27.33
N VAL A 42 -16.28 -2.95 -26.67
CA VAL A 42 -14.81 -3.01 -26.69
C VAL A 42 -14.28 -3.19 -28.11
N LYS A 43 -14.87 -4.10 -28.91
CA LYS A 43 -14.50 -4.30 -30.32
C LYS A 43 -14.75 -3.07 -31.21
N ARG A 44 -15.75 -2.24 -30.87
CA ARG A 44 -16.04 -0.99 -31.56
C ARG A 44 -15.17 0.19 -31.11
N GLY A 45 -14.40 0.04 -30.03
CA GLY A 45 -13.63 1.15 -29.45
C GLY A 45 -14.47 2.15 -28.67
N GLU A 46 -15.66 1.74 -28.20
CA GLU A 46 -16.60 2.59 -27.45
C GLU A 46 -16.28 2.55 -25.95
N PHE A 47 -15.08 3.02 -25.58
CA PHE A 47 -14.64 3.06 -24.20
C PHE A 47 -13.60 4.14 -23.93
N ASP A 48 -13.60 4.64 -22.70
CA ASP A 48 -12.53 5.47 -22.14
C ASP A 48 -11.67 4.64 -21.17
N LEU A 49 -10.37 4.60 -21.40
CA LEU A 49 -9.44 3.80 -20.61
C LEU A 49 -9.02 4.55 -19.35
N LEU A 50 -9.45 4.06 -18.19
CA LEU A 50 -9.24 4.75 -16.92
C LEU A 50 -7.82 4.57 -16.37
N GLY A 51 -7.29 3.33 -16.47
CA GLY A 51 -5.98 2.99 -15.93
C GLY A 51 -5.81 1.50 -15.67
N ARG A 52 -4.70 1.15 -15.03
CA ARG A 52 -4.46 -0.19 -14.51
C ARG A 52 -4.86 -0.27 -13.05
N ILE A 53 -5.63 -1.27 -12.67
CA ILE A 53 -5.95 -1.56 -11.27
C ILE A 53 -4.68 -2.00 -10.55
N TYR A 54 -4.33 -1.29 -9.49
CA TYR A 54 -3.24 -1.63 -8.58
C TYR A 54 -3.78 -2.38 -7.37
N LEU A 55 -4.90 -1.93 -6.81
CA LEU A 55 -5.53 -2.52 -5.63
C LEU A 55 -7.05 -2.38 -5.73
N VAL A 56 -7.77 -3.39 -5.26
CA VAL A 56 -9.24 -3.37 -5.11
C VAL A 56 -9.57 -3.62 -3.65
N ARG A 57 -10.34 -2.72 -3.04
CA ARG A 57 -10.78 -2.86 -1.65
C ARG A 57 -12.17 -3.46 -1.58
N THR A 58 -12.28 -4.57 -0.86
CA THR A 58 -13.54 -5.27 -0.60
C THR A 58 -13.84 -5.29 0.90
N GLU A 59 -15.07 -5.62 1.30
CA GLU A 59 -15.40 -5.81 2.73
C GLU A 59 -14.60 -6.92 3.39
N ARG A 60 -14.12 -7.90 2.62
CA ARG A 60 -13.39 -9.06 3.11
C ARG A 60 -11.87 -8.87 3.09
N GLY A 61 -11.40 -7.75 2.54
CA GLY A 61 -9.98 -7.38 2.47
C GLY A 61 -9.55 -6.79 1.14
N ASP A 62 -8.27 -6.49 1.05
CA ASP A 62 -7.66 -5.85 -0.10
C ASP A 62 -7.14 -6.93 -1.06
N ILE A 63 -7.52 -6.80 -2.33
CA ILE A 63 -6.97 -7.58 -3.44
C ILE A 63 -5.85 -6.73 -4.04
N ASP A 64 -4.61 -7.22 -3.96
CA ASP A 64 -3.42 -6.47 -4.39
C ASP A 64 -2.96 -7.05 -5.72
N PHE A 65 -3.06 -6.24 -6.78
CA PHE A 65 -2.62 -6.62 -8.11
C PHE A 65 -1.23 -6.07 -8.46
N GLY A 66 -0.68 -5.19 -7.63
CA GLY A 66 0.59 -4.52 -7.86
C GLY A 66 0.72 -3.96 -9.29
N LYS A 67 1.78 -4.36 -9.98
CA LYS A 67 2.06 -3.90 -11.36
C LYS A 67 1.34 -4.73 -12.43
N ASP A 68 0.75 -5.86 -12.07
CA ASP A 68 0.25 -6.87 -13.02
C ASP A 68 -1.27 -6.91 -13.13
N GLY A 69 -1.96 -5.96 -12.49
CA GLY A 69 -3.41 -5.89 -12.51
C GLY A 69 -4.04 -5.57 -13.86
N PRO A 70 -5.36 -5.73 -13.93
CA PRO A 70 -6.10 -5.47 -15.15
C PRO A 70 -6.16 -4.01 -15.52
N PHE A 71 -6.44 -3.77 -16.79
CA PHE A 71 -6.88 -2.48 -17.28
C PHE A 71 -8.38 -2.33 -17.05
N LEU A 72 -8.77 -1.20 -16.44
CA LEU A 72 -10.15 -0.80 -16.24
C LEU A 72 -10.51 0.28 -17.25
N ALA A 73 -11.65 0.12 -17.90
CA ALA A 73 -12.24 1.11 -18.79
C ALA A 73 -13.69 1.40 -18.40
N LYS A 74 -14.16 2.55 -18.84
CA LYS A 74 -15.57 2.95 -18.79
C LYS A 74 -16.15 2.87 -20.20
N LEU A 75 -17.22 2.11 -20.39
CA LEU A 75 -17.86 1.92 -21.69
C LEU A 75 -18.82 3.08 -22.01
N ASP A 76 -18.84 3.51 -23.26
CA ASP A 76 -19.80 4.51 -23.75
C ASP A 76 -20.98 3.83 -24.48
N PRO A 77 -22.19 4.43 -24.46
CA PRO A 77 -22.64 5.58 -23.65
C PRO A 77 -23.11 5.20 -22.24
N GLY A 78 -23.06 3.91 -21.87
CA GLY A 78 -23.70 3.37 -20.66
C GLY A 78 -22.94 3.66 -19.36
N GLY A 79 -21.69 4.09 -19.42
CA GLY A 79 -20.85 4.36 -18.26
C GLY A 79 -20.44 3.12 -17.45
N GLU A 80 -20.76 1.92 -17.95
CA GLU A 80 -20.43 0.65 -17.30
C GLU A 80 -18.92 0.44 -17.23
N LEU A 81 -18.46 -0.13 -16.12
CA LEU A 81 -17.06 -0.52 -15.97
C LEU A 81 -16.77 -1.87 -16.65
N ALA A 82 -15.62 -1.96 -17.31
CA ALA A 82 -15.17 -3.15 -18.01
C ALA A 82 -13.67 -3.41 -17.79
N LEU A 83 -13.31 -4.69 -17.72
CA LEU A 83 -11.92 -5.15 -17.68
C LEU A 83 -11.48 -5.49 -19.09
N MET A 84 -10.29 -5.02 -19.47
CA MET A 84 -9.84 -5.06 -20.87
C MET A 84 -8.90 -6.22 -21.20
N ASN A 85 -8.50 -7.01 -20.21
CA ASN A 85 -7.54 -8.10 -20.38
C ASN A 85 -8.03 -9.37 -19.71
N GLU A 86 -7.46 -10.50 -20.12
CA GLU A 86 -7.72 -11.80 -19.52
C GLU A 86 -7.21 -11.88 -18.07
N TRP A 87 -7.82 -12.80 -17.33
CA TRP A 87 -7.46 -13.13 -15.96
C TRP A 87 -6.09 -13.80 -15.90
N LYS A 88 -5.19 -13.24 -15.10
CA LYS A 88 -3.83 -13.76 -14.90
C LYS A 88 -3.64 -14.48 -13.57
N GLY A 89 -4.71 -14.66 -12.79
CA GLY A 89 -4.60 -15.02 -11.38
C GLY A 89 -4.33 -13.79 -10.51
N PHE A 90 -4.41 -13.99 -9.19
CA PHE A 90 -3.86 -13.01 -8.27
C PHE A 90 -2.33 -13.12 -8.25
N PRO A 91 -1.59 -12.01 -8.36
CA PRO A 91 -0.17 -12.04 -8.15
C PRO A 91 0.12 -12.36 -6.68
N ASP A 92 1.31 -12.88 -6.42
CA ASP A 92 1.77 -13.04 -5.04
C ASP A 92 1.86 -11.68 -4.35
N ILE A 93 1.45 -11.64 -3.08
CA ILE A 93 1.73 -10.52 -2.19
C ILE A 93 3.23 -10.52 -1.94
N VAL A 94 3.85 -9.38 -2.19
CA VAL A 94 5.30 -9.20 -2.06
C VAL A 94 5.61 -8.41 -0.80
N THR A 95 6.24 -9.04 0.18
CA THR A 95 6.64 -8.42 1.44
C THR A 95 8.16 -8.28 1.53
N ALA A 96 8.63 -7.12 1.97
CA ALA A 96 10.04 -6.89 2.20
C ALA A 96 10.43 -7.41 3.59
N THR A 97 11.31 -8.41 3.63
CA THR A 97 11.83 -8.93 4.89
C THR A 97 12.84 -7.97 5.53
N HIS A 98 13.25 -8.29 6.75
CA HIS A 98 14.37 -7.60 7.38
C HIS A 98 15.73 -7.97 6.76
N GLU A 99 15.83 -9.07 6.02
CA GLU A 99 17.09 -9.55 5.44
C GLU A 99 17.52 -8.68 4.25
N LEU A 100 18.84 -8.57 4.05
CA LEU A 100 19.39 -7.90 2.87
C LEU A 100 19.21 -8.81 1.65
N CYS A 101 18.89 -8.22 0.49
CA CYS A 101 18.83 -8.99 -0.75
C CYS A 101 20.21 -9.60 -1.06
N PRO A 102 20.33 -10.92 -1.26
CA PRO A 102 21.62 -11.57 -1.50
C PRO A 102 22.21 -11.22 -2.89
N ASP A 103 21.35 -10.91 -3.86
CA ASP A 103 21.76 -10.77 -5.27
C ASP A 103 22.31 -9.39 -5.63
N CYS A 104 22.21 -8.42 -4.72
CA CYS A 104 22.73 -7.07 -4.93
C CYS A 104 23.58 -6.57 -3.77
N GLN A 105 24.34 -7.48 -3.15
CA GLN A 105 25.23 -7.14 -2.05
C GLN A 105 26.59 -6.62 -2.53
N ALA A 106 26.97 -5.45 -2.03
CA ALA A 106 28.30 -4.86 -2.19
C ALA A 106 29.01 -4.70 -0.84
N LYS A 107 30.31 -4.42 -0.91
CA LYS A 107 31.12 -4.05 0.26
C LYS A 107 30.47 -2.86 0.96
N CYS A 108 30.23 -2.97 2.27
CA CYS A 108 29.62 -1.89 3.02
C CYS A 108 30.60 -0.74 3.21
N LEU A 109 30.33 0.39 2.55
CA LEU A 109 31.17 1.58 2.58
C LEU A 109 31.31 2.17 4.00
N SER A 110 30.29 2.03 4.84
CA SER A 110 30.33 2.58 6.21
C SER A 110 31.27 1.83 7.16
N CYS A 111 31.64 0.59 6.85
CA CYS A 111 32.55 -0.20 7.69
C CYS A 111 33.70 -0.79 6.89
N ASP A 112 33.89 -0.30 5.66
CA ASP A 112 34.82 -0.85 4.68
C ASP A 112 34.85 -2.39 4.62
N GLY A 113 33.68 -3.02 4.67
CA GLY A 113 33.58 -4.48 4.60
C GLY A 113 33.90 -5.24 5.90
N GLU A 114 34.36 -4.59 6.96
CA GLU A 114 34.70 -5.26 8.23
C GLU A 114 33.47 -5.76 9.01
N GLY A 115 32.28 -5.25 8.67
CA GLY A 115 31.04 -5.51 9.39
C GLY A 115 30.92 -4.78 10.73
N HIS A 116 32.03 -4.24 11.24
CA HIS A 116 32.11 -3.54 12.51
C HIS A 116 32.66 -2.15 12.28
N ARG A 117 32.24 -1.19 13.10
CA ARG A 117 32.76 0.18 13.06
C ARG A 117 33.02 0.68 14.48
N LEU A 118 33.71 1.81 14.60
CA LEU A 118 33.91 2.47 15.89
C LEU A 118 32.57 2.66 16.62
N CYS A 119 32.59 2.46 17.94
CA CYS A 119 31.39 2.61 18.75
C CYS A 119 30.92 4.07 18.75
N MET A 120 29.75 4.29 18.17
CA MET A 120 29.08 5.60 18.14
C MET A 120 27.90 5.64 19.13
N GLY A 121 27.96 4.83 20.19
CA GLY A 121 27.03 4.94 21.31
C GLY A 121 27.10 6.33 21.93
N LEU A 122 25.93 6.86 22.32
CA LEU A 122 25.81 8.15 22.98
C LEU A 122 26.76 8.19 24.20
N ASN A 123 27.50 9.29 24.36
CA ASN A 123 28.45 9.52 25.46
C ASN A 123 29.65 8.54 25.54
N CYS A 124 29.90 7.73 24.50
CA CYS A 124 31.05 6.82 24.45
C CYS A 124 32.18 7.30 23.52
N GLY A 125 31.85 8.01 22.43
CA GLY A 125 32.85 8.60 21.52
C GLY A 125 33.91 7.62 21.00
N GLY A 126 33.58 6.35 20.81
CA GLY A 126 34.52 5.30 20.38
C GLY A 126 35.40 4.72 21.50
N ALA A 127 35.38 5.28 22.72
CA ALA A 127 36.21 4.82 23.84
C ALA A 127 35.72 3.51 24.47
N GLY A 128 34.50 3.07 24.12
CA GLY A 128 33.88 1.86 24.67
C GLY A 128 33.31 2.01 26.07
N ARG A 129 33.45 3.20 26.68
CA ARG A 129 33.02 3.52 28.04
C ARG A 129 32.29 4.86 28.06
N MET A 130 31.32 4.99 28.94
CA MET A 130 30.62 6.23 29.23
C MET A 130 31.17 6.81 30.53
N ILE A 131 31.33 8.14 30.56
CA ILE A 131 31.65 8.87 31.79
C ILE A 131 30.36 9.06 32.57
N LEU A 132 30.27 8.46 33.76
CA LEU A 132 29.11 8.60 34.65
C LEU A 132 29.28 9.74 35.64
N GLY A 133 30.52 10.03 36.03
CA GLY A 133 30.81 11.03 37.04
C GLY A 133 32.25 11.49 37.02
N TYR A 134 32.41 12.75 37.43
CA TYR A 134 33.71 13.35 37.68
C TYR A 134 33.93 13.45 39.19
N GLU A 135 35.14 13.15 39.62
CA GLU A 135 35.57 13.30 41.01
C GLU A 135 36.57 14.44 41.13
N GLN A 136 36.72 15.00 42.34
CA GLN A 136 37.72 16.03 42.59
C GLN A 136 39.13 15.46 42.42
N CYS A 137 40.00 16.19 41.74
CA CYS A 137 41.36 15.73 41.47
C CYS A 137 42.11 15.45 42.79
N PRO A 138 42.62 14.21 42.98
CA PRO A 138 43.30 13.82 44.22
C PRO A 138 44.75 14.29 44.30
N ALA A 139 45.27 14.95 43.27
CA ALA A 139 46.63 15.47 43.26
C ALA A 139 46.86 16.47 44.41
N PRO A 140 48.02 16.43 45.09
CA PRO A 140 48.38 17.38 46.13
C PRO A 140 48.27 18.84 45.67
N GLY A 141 47.73 19.70 46.51
CA GLY A 141 47.50 21.12 46.21
C GLY A 141 46.42 21.37 45.15
N CYS A 142 45.58 20.38 44.83
CA CYS A 142 44.48 20.49 43.86
C CYS A 142 43.11 20.41 44.53
N ALA A 143 42.05 20.15 43.75
CA ALA A 143 40.68 20.39 44.15
C ALA A 143 40.19 19.55 45.33
N ARG A 144 40.67 18.32 45.49
CA ARG A 144 40.26 17.46 46.63
C ARG A 144 40.79 17.95 47.97
N GLU A 145 41.97 18.54 47.98
CA GLU A 145 42.62 19.04 49.20
C GLU A 145 42.27 20.50 49.48
N THR A 146 42.30 21.34 48.44
CA THR A 146 42.22 22.81 48.58
C THR A 146 40.84 23.39 48.24
N GLY A 147 39.94 22.58 47.65
CA GLY A 147 38.69 23.06 47.07
C GLY A 147 38.86 23.92 45.81
N LYS A 148 40.08 24.14 45.32
CA LYS A 148 40.39 24.96 44.15
C LYS A 148 41.14 24.16 43.09
N ALA A 149 40.88 24.45 41.82
CA ALA A 149 41.60 23.83 40.71
C ALA A 149 43.03 24.40 40.63
N ASN A 150 44.03 23.52 40.51
CA ASN A 150 45.42 23.90 40.26
C ASN A 150 45.71 23.82 38.76
N ARG A 151 45.93 24.97 38.11
CA ARG A 151 46.19 25.07 36.66
C ARG A 151 47.44 24.32 36.19
N GLY A 152 48.42 24.09 37.07
CA GLY A 152 49.64 23.33 36.77
C GLY A 152 49.53 21.83 37.07
N CYS A 153 48.35 21.32 37.47
CA CYS A 153 48.18 19.92 37.79
C CYS A 153 48.07 19.07 36.52
N GLU A 154 49.05 18.20 36.28
CA GLU A 154 49.08 17.28 35.12
C GLU A 154 47.96 16.24 35.15
N GLN A 155 47.49 15.83 36.33
CA GLN A 155 46.49 14.77 36.46
C GLN A 155 45.08 15.19 36.03
N CYS A 156 44.72 16.46 36.23
CA CYS A 156 43.42 17.01 35.80
C CYS A 156 43.56 18.12 34.76
N GLU A 157 44.78 18.39 34.29
CA GLU A 157 45.12 19.44 33.32
C GLU A 157 44.48 20.79 33.66
N GLY A 158 44.54 21.17 34.95
CA GLY A 158 43.96 22.42 35.43
C GLY A 158 42.44 22.48 35.59
N SER A 159 41.70 21.42 35.25
CA SER A 159 40.22 21.40 35.39
C SER A 159 39.73 21.20 36.84
N GLY A 160 40.60 20.72 37.73
CA GLY A 160 40.26 20.38 39.12
C GLY A 160 39.42 19.10 39.26
N LYS A 161 39.07 18.43 38.17
CA LYS A 161 38.29 17.18 38.20
C LYS A 161 38.91 16.11 37.32
N VAL A 162 38.73 14.86 37.71
CA VAL A 162 39.14 13.69 36.93
C VAL A 162 37.95 12.78 36.70
N VAL A 163 37.99 11.95 35.66
CA VAL A 163 36.96 10.92 35.45
C VAL A 163 37.07 9.93 36.61
N GLY A 164 36.03 9.85 37.44
CA GLY A 164 35.99 8.96 38.60
C GLY A 164 35.20 7.69 38.33
N GLN A 165 34.00 7.84 37.76
CA GLN A 165 33.10 6.72 37.49
C GLN A 165 32.88 6.54 35.99
N THR A 166 33.11 5.32 35.53
CA THR A 166 32.84 4.91 34.15
C THR A 166 31.99 3.65 34.12
N ALA A 167 31.11 3.54 33.13
CA ALA A 167 30.42 2.29 32.80
C ALA A 167 30.74 1.86 31.37
N GLU A 168 30.60 0.57 31.11
CA GLU A 168 30.67 0.06 29.73
C GLU A 168 29.60 0.73 28.86
N CYS A 169 29.97 1.07 27.63
CA CYS A 169 29.01 1.59 26.68
C CYS A 169 28.02 0.48 26.28
N PRO A 170 26.70 0.65 26.44
CA PRO A 170 25.72 -0.37 26.10
C PRO A 170 25.76 -0.81 24.64
N SER A 171 26.14 0.10 23.74
CA SER A 171 26.19 -0.15 22.29
C SER A 171 27.33 -1.07 21.85
N CYS A 172 28.44 -1.12 22.58
CA CYS A 172 29.60 -1.97 22.24
C CYS A 172 30.10 -2.86 23.38
N LYS A 173 29.50 -2.76 24.57
CA LYS A 173 29.86 -3.54 25.77
C LYS A 173 31.37 -3.51 26.04
N GLY A 174 31.96 -2.31 26.07
CA GLY A 174 33.40 -2.13 26.33
C GLY A 174 34.34 -2.39 25.14
N THR A 175 33.90 -3.06 24.07
CA THR A 175 34.78 -3.54 22.99
C THR A 175 35.29 -2.44 22.03
N LYS A 176 34.81 -1.20 22.17
CA LYS A 176 35.10 -0.04 21.29
C LYS A 176 34.63 -0.18 19.84
N LYS A 177 34.22 -1.37 19.42
CA LYS A 177 33.63 -1.67 18.11
C LYS A 177 32.18 -2.09 18.29
N GLN A 178 31.33 -1.71 17.35
CA GLN A 178 29.94 -2.17 17.30
C GLN A 178 29.64 -2.71 15.91
N SER A 179 28.70 -3.64 15.81
CA SER A 179 28.19 -4.08 14.51
C SER A 179 27.71 -2.85 13.73
N CYS A 180 28.15 -2.73 12.49
CA CYS A 180 27.71 -1.67 11.61
C CYS A 180 26.20 -1.86 11.35
N PRO A 181 25.35 -0.87 11.66
CA PRO A 181 23.89 -1.02 11.55
C PRO A 181 23.41 -1.08 10.11
N LEU A 182 24.18 -0.52 9.15
CA LEU A 182 23.81 -0.53 7.73
C LEU A 182 23.95 -1.93 7.11
N CYS A 183 25.05 -2.65 7.41
CA CYS A 183 25.26 -4.03 6.98
C CYS A 183 24.87 -5.06 8.05
N ARG A 184 24.42 -4.61 9.21
CA ARG A 184 24.09 -5.43 10.39
C ARG A 184 25.19 -6.43 10.77
N GLY A 185 26.44 -5.98 10.80
CA GLY A 185 27.55 -6.87 11.16
C GLY A 185 28.13 -7.71 10.02
N THR A 186 27.45 -7.83 8.87
CA THR A 186 27.87 -8.76 7.80
C THR A 186 29.03 -8.25 6.94
N GLY A 187 29.35 -6.97 7.00
CA GLY A 187 30.31 -6.31 6.10
C GLY A 187 29.77 -6.06 4.69
N ARG A 188 28.60 -6.60 4.34
CA ARG A 188 27.97 -6.39 3.04
C ARG A 188 26.65 -5.66 3.18
N MET A 189 26.40 -4.70 2.30
CA MET A 189 25.12 -4.01 2.23
C MET A 189 24.49 -4.28 0.88
N SER A 190 23.18 -4.40 0.86
CA SER A 190 22.43 -4.51 -0.39
C SER A 190 22.12 -3.12 -0.91
N THR A 191 22.42 -2.88 -2.18
CA THR A 191 22.23 -1.55 -2.81
C THR A 191 20.91 -1.44 -3.57
N GLY A 192 20.18 -2.55 -3.75
CA GLY A 192 18.99 -2.60 -4.60
C GLY A 192 19.28 -2.46 -6.10
N ARG A 193 20.54 -2.33 -6.52
CA ARG A 193 20.94 -2.22 -7.92
C ARG A 193 21.58 -3.50 -8.40
N LYS A 194 21.48 -3.77 -9.69
CA LYS A 194 22.10 -4.94 -10.31
C LYS A 194 23.59 -5.02 -9.93
N ASP A 195 24.07 -6.21 -9.62
CA ASP A 195 25.46 -6.51 -9.28
C ASP A 195 26.01 -5.71 -8.08
N GLY A 196 25.13 -5.18 -7.21
CA GLY A 196 25.53 -4.39 -6.04
C GLY A 196 26.03 -2.99 -6.39
N ALA A 197 25.70 -2.48 -7.56
CA ALA A 197 26.18 -1.17 -7.99
C ALA A 197 25.75 -0.05 -7.00
N PRO A 198 26.57 1.01 -6.82
CA PRO A 198 26.22 2.16 -6.01
C PRO A 198 24.90 2.82 -6.43
N SER A 199 24.23 3.50 -5.49
CA SER A 199 22.91 4.09 -5.73
C SER A 199 22.90 5.22 -6.77
N ASP A 200 24.04 5.89 -6.94
CA ASP A 200 24.32 6.95 -7.91
C ASP A 200 24.74 6.42 -9.29
N SER A 201 24.91 5.11 -9.43
CA SER A 201 25.15 4.50 -10.73
C SER A 201 23.87 4.45 -11.57
N ASN A 202 24.01 4.52 -12.89
CA ASN A 202 22.93 4.28 -13.85
C ASN A 202 22.57 2.78 -13.98
N ALA A 203 23.03 1.94 -13.07
CA ALA A 203 22.72 0.51 -13.09
C ALA A 203 21.21 0.29 -12.91
N PRO A 204 20.63 -0.71 -13.61
CA PRO A 204 19.23 -1.05 -13.43
C PRO A 204 18.97 -1.56 -12.00
N TYR A 205 17.71 -1.51 -11.58
CA TYR A 205 17.31 -2.11 -10.31
C TYR A 205 17.55 -3.62 -10.30
N CYS A 206 17.93 -4.16 -9.14
CA CYS A 206 18.03 -5.59 -8.93
C CYS A 206 16.63 -6.22 -9.07
N ALA A 207 16.50 -7.22 -9.94
CA ALA A 207 15.24 -7.89 -10.21
C ALA A 207 14.70 -8.65 -8.99
N SER A 208 15.58 -9.29 -8.21
CA SER A 208 15.20 -10.10 -7.05
C SER A 208 14.58 -9.28 -5.91
N CYS A 209 14.98 -8.01 -5.77
CA CYS A 209 14.43 -7.11 -4.75
C CYS A 209 13.68 -5.90 -5.31
N ASN A 210 13.45 -5.82 -6.62
CA ASN A 210 12.79 -4.69 -7.28
C ASN A 210 13.33 -3.31 -6.86
N GLY A 211 14.63 -3.18 -6.61
CA GLY A 211 15.23 -1.91 -6.16
C GLY A 211 15.20 -1.65 -4.65
N ILE A 212 14.44 -2.41 -3.86
CA ILE A 212 14.23 -2.17 -2.42
C ILE A 212 15.50 -2.48 -1.60
N GLY A 213 16.35 -3.38 -2.09
CA GLY A 213 17.56 -3.82 -1.39
C GLY A 213 17.29 -4.81 -0.24
N ARG A 214 16.03 -5.19 0.00
CA ARG A 214 15.66 -6.25 0.96
C ARG A 214 15.30 -7.53 0.23
N LYS A 215 15.51 -8.67 0.86
CA LYS A 215 14.98 -9.94 0.36
C LYS A 215 13.46 -9.85 0.38
N LEU A 216 12.84 -10.24 -0.72
CA LEU A 216 11.39 -10.25 -0.86
C LEU A 216 10.86 -11.65 -0.60
N GLU A 217 9.81 -11.74 0.18
CA GLU A 217 8.99 -12.94 0.31
C GLU A 217 7.73 -12.77 -0.52
N ARG A 218 7.28 -13.89 -1.07
CA ARG A 218 6.13 -13.98 -1.96
C ARG A 218 5.14 -14.95 -1.36
N GLU A 219 3.97 -14.45 -1.05
CA GLU A 219 2.88 -15.24 -0.49
C GLU A 219 1.72 -15.24 -1.48
N PRO A 220 1.22 -16.42 -1.88
CA PRO A 220 0.05 -16.49 -2.75
C PRO A 220 -1.15 -15.81 -2.10
N GLN A 221 -1.82 -14.92 -2.84
CA GLN A 221 -3.06 -14.33 -2.39
C GLN A 221 -4.21 -15.35 -2.51
N ALA A 222 -4.83 -15.71 -1.39
CA ALA A 222 -5.90 -16.70 -1.36
C ALA A 222 -7.20 -16.09 -1.88
N TRP A 223 -7.61 -16.47 -3.09
CA TRP A 223 -8.81 -15.90 -3.71
C TRP A 223 -10.11 -16.20 -2.96
N ASN A 224 -10.16 -17.33 -2.25
CA ASN A 224 -11.30 -17.77 -1.45
C ASN A 224 -11.72 -16.74 -0.39
N ASP A 225 -10.77 -15.92 0.07
CA ASP A 225 -11.01 -14.92 1.11
C ASP A 225 -11.89 -13.77 0.58
N TYR A 226 -11.97 -13.59 -0.74
CA TYR A 226 -12.76 -12.53 -1.36
C TYR A 226 -14.08 -13.01 -1.94
N VAL A 227 -14.39 -14.32 -1.86
CA VAL A 227 -15.57 -14.93 -2.49
C VAL A 227 -16.84 -14.57 -1.73
N LEU A 228 -17.83 -14.05 -2.47
CA LEU A 228 -19.20 -13.89 -2.01
C LEU A 228 -20.09 -15.09 -2.30
N GLY A 229 -19.80 -15.80 -3.39
CA GLY A 229 -20.58 -16.94 -3.84
C GLY A 229 -20.40 -17.19 -5.33
N THR A 230 -21.42 -17.78 -5.93
CA THR A 230 -21.42 -18.13 -7.35
C THR A 230 -22.66 -17.61 -8.07
N MET A 231 -22.51 -17.17 -9.32
CA MET A 231 -23.61 -16.68 -10.15
C MET A 231 -23.42 -17.12 -11.60
N GLU A 232 -24.40 -17.82 -12.16
CA GLU A 232 -24.37 -18.40 -13.53
C GLU A 232 -23.05 -19.13 -13.87
N GLY A 233 -22.44 -19.80 -12.88
CA GLY A 233 -21.19 -20.53 -13.05
C GLY A 233 -19.90 -19.68 -12.94
N PHE A 234 -20.01 -18.42 -12.52
CA PHE A 234 -18.90 -17.56 -12.15
C PHE A 234 -18.74 -17.49 -10.63
N THR A 235 -17.51 -17.47 -10.16
CA THR A 235 -17.15 -17.05 -8.79
C THR A 235 -17.25 -15.53 -8.71
N VAL A 236 -17.93 -15.04 -7.67
CA VAL A 236 -18.14 -13.61 -7.43
C VAL A 236 -17.19 -13.14 -6.33
N LEU A 237 -16.36 -12.14 -6.61
CA LEU A 237 -15.42 -11.53 -5.66
C LEU A 237 -15.85 -10.09 -5.35
N GLY A 238 -15.96 -9.73 -4.07
CA GLY A 238 -16.44 -8.40 -3.65
C GLY A 238 -17.17 -8.42 -2.31
N PRO A 239 -18.11 -7.47 -2.06
CA PRO A 239 -18.40 -6.31 -2.91
C PRO A 239 -17.22 -5.34 -2.89
N ILE A 240 -17.10 -4.55 -3.96
CA ILE A 240 -15.99 -3.61 -4.16
C ILE A 240 -16.48 -2.21 -3.83
N HIS A 241 -15.69 -1.50 -3.02
CA HIS A 241 -16.02 -0.12 -2.60
C HIS A 241 -14.97 0.90 -2.99
N GLU A 242 -13.75 0.45 -3.28
CA GLU A 242 -12.66 1.35 -3.63
C GLU A 242 -11.69 0.66 -4.57
N ILE A 243 -11.13 1.43 -5.50
CA ILE A 243 -10.07 1.00 -6.38
C ILE A 243 -8.93 1.99 -6.37
N LEU A 244 -7.72 1.46 -6.36
CA LEU A 244 -6.51 2.22 -6.61
C LEU A 244 -6.09 1.98 -8.06
N LEU A 245 -6.04 3.04 -8.85
CA LEU A 245 -5.69 3.01 -10.26
C LEU A 245 -4.32 3.64 -10.48
N ARG A 246 -3.59 3.08 -11.44
CA ARG A 246 -2.43 3.70 -12.06
C ARG A 246 -2.81 4.19 -13.45
N ALA A 247 -2.94 5.50 -13.60
CA ALA A 247 -3.34 6.13 -14.86
C ALA A 247 -2.13 6.46 -15.76
N ASP A 248 -0.90 6.27 -15.29
CA ASP A 248 0.34 6.55 -16.02
C ASP A 248 0.60 5.64 -17.24
N VAL A 249 -0.27 4.65 -17.46
CA VAL A 249 -0.25 3.79 -18.66
C VAL A 249 -1.17 4.32 -19.75
N CYS A 250 -2.10 5.24 -19.44
CA CYS A 250 -3.22 5.59 -20.32
C CYS A 250 -3.37 7.10 -20.54
N ARG A 251 -2.91 7.92 -19.59
CA ARG A 251 -2.95 9.37 -19.65
C ARG A 251 -1.53 9.90 -19.53
N ASP A 252 -1.21 11.02 -20.19
CA ASP A 252 0.08 11.72 -20.15
C ASP A 252 0.42 12.31 -18.75
N ALA A 253 -0.04 11.68 -17.68
CA ALA A 253 0.26 11.99 -16.31
C ALA A 253 1.41 11.10 -15.84
N LYS A 254 2.61 11.70 -15.67
CA LYS A 254 3.71 11.08 -14.93
C LYS A 254 3.18 10.60 -13.57
N GLN A 255 3.11 9.28 -13.39
CA GLN A 255 2.84 8.59 -12.13
C GLN A 255 1.63 9.15 -11.35
N SER A 256 0.46 9.26 -11.97
CA SER A 256 -0.76 9.44 -11.17
C SER A 256 -1.24 8.09 -10.64
N ILE A 257 -1.11 7.93 -9.33
CA ILE A 257 -1.92 6.99 -8.57
C ILE A 257 -3.23 7.73 -8.25
N GLU A 258 -4.35 7.12 -8.57
CA GLU A 258 -5.67 7.70 -8.40
C GLU A 258 -6.53 6.75 -7.57
N LEU A 259 -7.21 7.31 -6.57
CA LEU A 259 -8.17 6.60 -5.74
C LEU A 259 -9.58 6.88 -6.26
N ALA A 260 -10.38 5.83 -6.46
CA ALA A 260 -11.78 5.96 -6.84
C ALA A 260 -12.65 5.14 -5.89
N SER A 261 -13.73 5.75 -5.42
CA SER A 261 -14.80 5.00 -4.75
C SER A 261 -15.70 4.32 -5.79
N ILE A 262 -16.19 3.13 -5.46
CA ILE A 262 -17.19 2.41 -6.25
C ILE A 262 -18.53 2.53 -5.52
N LEU A 263 -19.47 3.22 -6.17
CA LEU A 263 -20.84 3.40 -5.69
C LEU A 263 -21.75 2.33 -6.29
N PRO A 264 -22.92 2.02 -5.71
CA PRO A 264 -23.92 1.20 -6.38
C PRO A 264 -24.31 1.81 -7.74
N ASP A 265 -24.59 0.96 -8.73
CA ASP A 265 -25.09 1.42 -10.03
C ASP A 265 -26.55 1.93 -9.96
N ALA A 266 -27.08 2.43 -11.08
CA ALA A 266 -28.46 2.89 -11.20
C ALA A 266 -29.53 1.86 -10.77
N ASP A 267 -29.23 0.56 -10.83
CA ASP A 267 -30.10 -0.53 -10.39
C ASP A 267 -29.85 -0.94 -8.93
N GLY A 268 -28.90 -0.30 -8.25
CA GLY A 268 -28.50 -0.55 -6.87
C GLY A 268 -27.52 -1.71 -6.70
N ASN A 269 -26.92 -2.22 -7.78
CA ASN A 269 -25.95 -3.31 -7.69
C ASN A 269 -24.58 -2.78 -7.27
N LEU A 270 -23.98 -3.47 -6.31
CA LEU A 270 -22.59 -3.22 -5.89
C LEU A 270 -21.60 -3.77 -6.93
N GLY A 271 -20.43 -3.14 -7.01
CA GLY A 271 -19.34 -3.62 -7.85
C GLY A 271 -18.83 -4.98 -7.39
N ALA A 272 -18.59 -5.89 -8.32
CA ALA A 272 -18.01 -7.21 -8.08
C ALA A 272 -17.17 -7.68 -9.28
N LEU A 273 -16.20 -8.55 -9.02
CA LEU A 273 -15.45 -9.26 -10.07
C LEU A 273 -16.06 -10.65 -10.28
N LEU A 274 -16.18 -11.05 -11.53
CA LEU A 274 -16.71 -12.35 -11.93
C LEU A 274 -15.63 -13.14 -12.66
N VAL A 275 -15.31 -14.32 -12.13
CA VAL A 275 -14.25 -15.20 -12.65
C VAL A 275 -14.76 -16.63 -12.71
N LYS A 276 -14.61 -17.32 -13.85
CA LYS A 276 -15.17 -18.67 -14.02
C LYS A 276 -14.43 -19.73 -13.21
N LYS A 277 -13.09 -19.72 -13.24
CA LYS A 277 -12.23 -20.68 -12.53
C LYS A 277 -11.00 -19.98 -11.94
N PRO A 278 -11.08 -19.30 -10.80
CA PRO A 278 -10.03 -18.39 -10.30
C PRO A 278 -8.61 -18.96 -10.33
N GLU A 279 -8.46 -20.27 -10.20
CA GLU A 279 -7.23 -21.04 -10.30
C GLU A 279 -6.59 -21.13 -11.71
N THR A 280 -7.33 -20.82 -12.78
CA THR A 280 -6.89 -20.97 -14.18
C THR A 280 -6.63 -19.62 -14.83
N THR A 281 -5.42 -19.40 -15.36
CA THR A 281 -5.07 -18.18 -16.11
C THR A 281 -5.54 -18.22 -17.56
N GLY A 282 -5.58 -17.05 -18.23
CA GLY A 282 -5.96 -16.94 -19.65
C GLY A 282 -7.46 -17.07 -19.93
N GLN A 283 -8.29 -16.92 -18.90
CA GLN A 283 -9.75 -16.97 -19.04
C GLN A 283 -10.33 -15.55 -18.99
N PRO A 284 -11.55 -15.35 -19.51
CA PRO A 284 -12.25 -14.09 -19.32
C PRO A 284 -12.66 -13.91 -17.86
N TRP A 285 -12.66 -12.65 -17.45
CA TRP A 285 -13.21 -12.19 -16.19
C TRP A 285 -13.83 -10.82 -16.40
N TYR A 286 -14.79 -10.49 -15.57
CA TYR A 286 -15.67 -9.36 -15.82
C TYR A 286 -15.85 -8.55 -14.55
N TRP A 287 -15.90 -7.24 -14.71
CA TRP A 287 -16.45 -6.35 -13.70
C TRP A 287 -17.97 -6.38 -13.81
N LEU A 288 -18.74 -6.48 -12.73
CA LEU A 288 -20.21 -6.35 -12.76
C LEU A 288 -20.69 -5.38 -11.70
N GLY A 289 -21.69 -4.56 -12.05
CA GLY A 289 -22.30 -3.61 -11.15
C GLY A 289 -21.36 -2.47 -10.75
N GLY A 290 -21.91 -1.57 -9.95
CA GLY A 290 -21.21 -0.41 -9.45
C GLY A 290 -20.85 0.65 -10.50
N GLU A 291 -20.74 1.88 -10.02
CA GLU A 291 -20.36 3.05 -10.81
C GLU A 291 -19.13 3.72 -10.20
N LEU A 292 -18.29 4.25 -11.08
CA LEU A 292 -17.09 4.97 -10.66
C LEU A 292 -17.48 6.33 -10.06
N GLY A 293 -17.12 6.53 -8.80
CA GLY A 293 -17.20 7.83 -8.13
C GLY A 293 -16.09 8.79 -8.58
N ASN A 294 -15.85 9.81 -7.75
CA ASN A 294 -14.81 10.79 -8.04
C ASN A 294 -13.41 10.17 -7.96
N LEU A 295 -12.58 10.49 -8.96
CA LEU A 295 -11.17 10.14 -8.96
C LEU A 295 -10.39 11.20 -8.19
N THR A 296 -9.69 10.78 -7.13
CA THR A 296 -8.80 11.62 -6.33
C THR A 296 -7.36 11.25 -6.60
N ARG A 297 -6.56 12.20 -7.08
CA ARG A 297 -5.12 11.98 -7.30
C ARG A 297 -4.38 11.97 -5.96
N LEU A 298 -3.55 10.97 -5.74
CA LEU A 298 -2.67 10.83 -4.58
C LEU A 298 -1.28 11.42 -4.84
#